data_AF-A0A5C9CT34-F1
#
_entry.id   AF-A0A5C9CT34-F1
#
_cell.length_a   1.000
_cell.length_b   1.000
_cell.length_c   1.000
_cell.angle_alpha   90.00
_cell.angle_beta   90.00
_cell.angle_gamma   90.00
#
_symmetry.space_group_name_H-M   'P 1'
#
loop_
_entity.id
_entity.type
_entity.pdbx_description
1 polymer ?
#
loop_
_entity_poly.entity_id
_entity_poly.type
_entity_poly.pdbx_seq_one_letter_code
_entity_poly.pdbx_strand_id
1 'polypeptide(L)'
;MTEFRAGYWFFVLLLTSLTWPAQALVLELRQAQAMVTTKGQTTQQLVNLPYHWDRQHPGLAGEAVFELPFELDQLPTVPFGLYVPRLGNAYEVWLNGVLLQRQGDLQNYNGSDFAKAPRYVVIHPGLWRTHNLLLIRIRADVGRRGGLAALHLGPDEEVYPLYLHDYLWRSLGSLVIVIVSLLIGGVAMALWATQVNVSVAERPRRDALYLYAGLAELCWAAAVGNALIEN
;
A
#
# COMPACT_ATOMS: atom_id res chain seq x y z
N MET A 1 -60.21 7.84 -39.19
CA MET A 1 -59.61 8.88 -38.32
C MET A 1 -59.14 8.14 -37.08
N THR A 2 -57.87 7.87 -36.81
CA THR A 2 -56.60 8.64 -36.92
C THR A 2 -55.45 7.61 -36.83
N GLU A 3 -54.60 7.48 -37.85
CA GLU A 3 -53.23 8.03 -37.93
C GLU A 3 -52.09 7.09 -37.49
N PHE A 4 -51.10 7.00 -38.39
CA PHE A 4 -49.81 6.31 -38.39
C PHE A 4 -48.96 6.50 -37.11
N ARG A 5 -48.11 5.50 -36.80
CA ARG A 5 -46.65 5.65 -36.91
C ARG A 5 -45.89 4.34 -36.70
N ALA A 6 -45.15 3.96 -37.75
CA ALA A 6 -44.07 2.98 -37.73
C ALA A 6 -42.92 3.48 -36.85
N GLY A 7 -42.32 2.57 -36.08
CA GLY A 7 -41.08 2.78 -35.34
C GLY A 7 -40.20 1.55 -35.47
N TYR A 8 -39.44 1.48 -36.57
CA TYR A 8 -38.37 0.50 -36.76
C TYR A 8 -37.21 0.85 -35.80
N TRP A 9 -37.02 0.05 -34.76
CA TRP A 9 -35.82 0.12 -33.92
C TRP A 9 -34.71 -0.71 -34.58
N PHE A 10 -33.80 -0.03 -35.28
CA PHE A 10 -32.54 -0.60 -35.76
C PHE A 10 -31.62 -0.86 -34.56
N PHE A 11 -31.43 -2.13 -34.20
CA PHE A 11 -30.32 -2.55 -33.33
C PHE A 11 -29.06 -2.68 -34.18
N VAL A 12 -28.17 -1.68 -34.12
CA VAL A 12 -26.81 -1.81 -34.66
C VAL A 12 -25.96 -2.46 -33.58
N LEU A 13 -25.72 -3.76 -33.71
CA LEU A 13 -24.70 -4.50 -32.97
C LEU A 13 -23.33 -4.11 -33.52
N LEU A 14 -22.67 -3.16 -32.86
CA LEU A 14 -21.28 -2.82 -33.11
C LEU A 14 -20.42 -3.92 -32.47
N LEU A 15 -20.04 -4.91 -33.28
CA LEU A 15 -18.98 -5.88 -32.98
C LEU A 15 -17.65 -5.12 -32.92
N THR A 16 -17.34 -4.53 -31.77
CA THR A 16 -15.96 -4.15 -31.46
C THR A 16 -15.19 -5.44 -31.23
N SER A 17 -14.34 -5.77 -32.19
CA SER A 17 -13.28 -6.76 -32.01
C SER A 17 -12.41 -6.29 -30.84
N LEU A 18 -12.67 -6.81 -29.64
CA LEU A 18 -11.74 -6.77 -28.53
C LEU A 18 -10.53 -7.58 -28.96
N THR A 19 -9.53 -6.90 -29.54
CA THR A 19 -8.17 -7.41 -29.59
C THR A 19 -7.73 -7.56 -28.14
N TRP A 20 -7.80 -8.78 -27.63
CA TRP A 20 -7.25 -9.15 -26.33
C TRP A 20 -5.76 -8.80 -26.39
N PRO A 21 -5.24 -7.84 -25.61
CA PRO A 21 -3.80 -7.72 -25.49
C PRO A 21 -3.33 -9.07 -24.94
N ALA A 22 -2.29 -9.64 -25.54
CA ALA A 22 -1.63 -10.80 -24.98
C ALA A 22 -1.15 -10.39 -23.59
N GLN A 23 -1.84 -10.85 -22.53
CA GLN A 23 -1.40 -10.66 -21.15
C GLN A 23 -0.06 -11.37 -21.02
N ALA A 24 1.01 -10.59 -21.01
CA ALA A 24 2.33 -11.02 -20.63
C ALA A 24 2.29 -11.28 -19.12
N LEU A 25 2.01 -12.55 -18.81
CA LEU A 25 1.85 -13.16 -17.50
C LEU A 25 2.71 -12.46 -16.42
N VAL A 26 2.06 -11.69 -15.54
CA VAL A 26 2.69 -11.15 -14.33
C VAL A 26 3.25 -12.32 -13.50
N LEU A 27 4.57 -12.36 -13.35
CA LEU A 27 5.29 -13.31 -12.53
C LEU A 27 5.15 -12.93 -11.05
N GLU A 28 4.68 -13.88 -10.25
CA GLU A 28 4.57 -13.70 -8.80
C GLU A 28 5.66 -14.47 -8.07
N LEU A 29 6.54 -13.75 -7.39
CA LEU A 29 7.62 -14.30 -6.58
C LEU A 29 7.09 -14.58 -5.17
N ARG A 30 6.82 -15.87 -4.89
CA ARG A 30 6.21 -16.35 -3.63
C ARG A 30 7.18 -17.09 -2.72
N GLN A 31 8.42 -17.33 -3.15
CA GLN A 31 9.42 -18.06 -2.38
C GLN A 31 10.73 -17.28 -2.34
N ALA A 32 11.44 -17.39 -1.22
CA ALA A 32 12.72 -16.74 -1.03
C ALA A 32 13.63 -17.57 -0.14
N GLN A 33 14.93 -17.51 -0.38
CA GLN A 33 15.90 -17.89 0.63
C GLN A 33 16.12 -16.68 1.55
N ALA A 34 15.75 -16.82 2.82
CA ALA A 34 15.84 -15.76 3.80
C ALA A 34 17.01 -15.99 4.74
N MET A 35 17.87 -14.98 4.85
CA MET A 35 18.86 -14.85 5.91
C MET A 35 18.33 -13.84 6.92
N VAL A 36 17.97 -14.31 8.11
CA VAL A 36 17.29 -13.52 9.13
C VAL A 36 18.22 -13.32 10.31
N THR A 37 18.43 -12.08 10.72
CA THR A 37 19.26 -11.72 11.87
C THR A 37 18.39 -11.14 12.98
N THR A 38 18.34 -11.83 14.11
CA THR A 38 17.65 -11.36 15.33
C THR A 38 18.57 -11.53 16.53
N LYS A 39 18.63 -10.54 17.43
CA LYS A 39 19.51 -10.60 18.62
C LYS A 39 20.98 -10.99 18.30
N GLY A 40 21.49 -10.55 17.15
CA GLY A 40 22.86 -10.87 16.68
C GLY A 40 23.07 -12.31 16.19
N GLN A 41 22.02 -13.13 16.14
CA GLN A 41 22.07 -14.48 15.56
C GLN A 41 21.45 -14.47 14.16
N THR A 42 22.18 -15.02 13.19
CA THR A 42 21.74 -15.13 11.81
C THR A 42 21.35 -16.57 11.49
N THR A 43 20.15 -16.77 10.97
CA THR A 43 19.66 -18.07 10.50
C THR A 43 19.28 -17.99 9.03
N GLN A 44 19.55 -19.08 8.30
CA GLN A 44 19.20 -19.20 6.89
C GLN A 44 18.08 -20.23 6.74
N GLN A 45 17.03 -19.87 5.99
CA GLN A 45 15.87 -20.73 5.79
C GLN A 45 15.18 -20.43 4.46
N LEU A 46 14.57 -21.44 3.87
CA LEU A 46 13.66 -21.25 2.74
C LEU A 46 12.29 -20.84 3.28
N VAL A 47 11.71 -19.77 2.76
CA VAL A 47 10.44 -19.22 3.24
C VAL A 47 9.46 -19.01 2.09
N ASN A 48 8.17 -19.16 2.40
CA ASN A 48 7.09 -18.71 1.53
C ASN A 48 6.70 -17.27 1.90
N LEU A 49 6.34 -16.49 0.89
CA LEU A 49 5.81 -15.13 1.02
C LEU A 49 4.28 -15.18 0.99
N PRO A 50 3.57 -14.35 1.78
CA PRO A 50 4.10 -13.25 2.59
C PRO A 50 4.83 -13.71 3.87
N TYR A 51 6.00 -13.13 4.10
CA TYR A 51 6.75 -13.27 5.33
C TYR A 51 6.34 -12.19 6.33
N HIS A 52 5.63 -12.56 7.38
CA HIS A 52 5.18 -11.65 8.43
C HIS A 52 6.14 -11.64 9.61
N TRP A 53 6.92 -10.56 9.77
CA TRP A 53 7.96 -10.50 10.80
C TRP A 53 7.42 -10.70 12.21
N ASP A 54 6.41 -9.92 12.62
CA ASP A 54 5.87 -9.98 13.99
C ASP A 54 5.25 -11.35 14.35
N ARG A 55 4.90 -12.17 13.36
CA ARG A 55 4.42 -13.55 13.59
C ARG A 55 5.57 -14.53 13.78
N GLN A 56 6.64 -14.36 13.03
CA GLN A 56 7.82 -15.24 13.07
C GLN A 56 8.74 -14.90 14.24
N HIS A 57 8.82 -13.62 14.60
CA HIS A 57 9.71 -13.07 15.64
C HIS A 57 8.94 -12.16 16.61
N PRO A 58 8.01 -12.70 17.43
CA PRO A 58 7.17 -11.89 18.29
C PRO A 58 7.97 -11.01 19.24
N GLY A 59 7.74 -9.69 19.19
CA GLY A 59 8.38 -8.72 20.09
C GLY A 59 9.86 -8.45 19.78
N LEU A 60 10.39 -8.93 18.66
CA LEU A 60 11.79 -8.76 18.29
C LEU A 60 11.92 -7.82 17.10
N ALA A 61 12.92 -6.95 17.14
CA ALA A 61 13.41 -6.24 15.97
C ALA A 61 14.53 -7.04 15.31
N GLY A 62 14.80 -6.75 14.04
CA GLY A 62 15.93 -7.33 13.34
C GLY A 62 15.96 -7.01 11.86
N GLU A 63 16.79 -7.74 11.14
CA GLU A 63 17.02 -7.58 9.70
C GLU A 63 16.79 -8.90 8.98
N ALA A 64 16.38 -8.82 7.73
CA ALA A 64 16.37 -9.98 6.84
C ALA A 64 16.84 -9.61 5.43
N VAL A 65 17.58 -10.54 4.84
CA VAL A 65 17.94 -10.53 3.42
C VAL A 65 17.18 -11.66 2.74
N PHE A 66 16.36 -11.32 1.76
CA PHE A 66 15.63 -12.28 0.95
C PHE A 66 16.26 -12.35 -0.43
N GLU A 67 16.67 -13.55 -0.82
CA GLU A 67 17.15 -13.86 -2.15
C GLU A 67 16.05 -14.60 -2.92
N LEU A 68 15.64 -14.02 -4.05
CA LEU A 68 14.59 -14.54 -4.91
C LEU A 68 15.20 -14.77 -6.31
N PRO A 69 15.80 -15.94 -6.56
CA PRO A 69 16.24 -16.31 -7.89
C PRO A 69 15.03 -16.62 -8.78
N PHE A 70 15.07 -16.17 -10.03
CA PHE A 70 14.06 -16.53 -11.03
C PHE A 70 14.65 -16.47 -12.43
N GLU A 71 14.00 -17.17 -13.35
CA GLU A 71 14.40 -17.25 -14.75
C GLU A 71 13.38 -16.54 -15.63
N LEU A 72 13.87 -15.97 -16.74
CA LEU A 72 13.03 -15.38 -17.77
C LEU A 72 13.30 -16.11 -19.09
N ASP A 73 12.26 -16.68 -19.68
CA ASP A 73 12.35 -17.37 -20.97
C ASP A 73 12.74 -16.43 -22.11
N GLN A 74 12.33 -15.16 -22.02
CA GLN A 74 12.63 -14.11 -22.98
C GLN A 74 13.01 -12.83 -22.24
N LEU A 75 14.06 -12.16 -22.72
CA LEU A 75 14.47 -10.88 -22.15
C LEU A 75 13.43 -9.80 -22.51
N PRO A 76 12.91 -9.07 -21.51
CA PRO A 76 11.97 -7.98 -21.75
C PRO A 76 12.56 -6.91 -22.67
N THR A 77 11.79 -6.51 -23.67
CA THR A 77 12.10 -5.37 -24.55
C THR A 77 11.44 -4.08 -24.09
N VAL A 78 10.44 -4.20 -23.20
CA VAL A 78 9.69 -3.08 -22.59
C VAL A 78 10.07 -2.94 -21.11
N PRO A 79 9.87 -1.75 -20.51
CA PRO A 79 10.03 -1.58 -19.07
C PRO A 79 9.13 -2.54 -18.29
N PHE A 80 9.68 -3.11 -17.23
CA PHE A 80 8.96 -3.97 -16.32
C PHE A 80 8.71 -3.24 -15.00
N GLY A 81 7.53 -3.46 -14.43
CA GLY A 81 7.16 -3.01 -13.11
C GLY A 81 7.45 -4.09 -12.07
N LEU A 82 8.06 -3.70 -10.96
CA LEU A 82 8.11 -4.47 -9.72
C LEU A 82 7.17 -3.84 -8.71
N TYR A 83 6.09 -4.55 -8.39
CA TYR A 83 5.13 -4.16 -7.36
C TYR A 83 5.33 -5.03 -6.11
N VAL A 84 5.44 -4.35 -4.96
CA VAL A 84 5.58 -4.99 -3.65
C VAL A 84 4.53 -4.42 -2.69
N PRO A 85 3.53 -5.23 -2.28
CA PRO A 85 2.44 -4.77 -1.41
C PRO A 85 2.89 -4.26 -0.04
N ARG A 86 4.00 -4.81 0.47
CA ARG A 86 4.59 -4.48 1.78
C ARG A 86 6.04 -4.94 1.84
N LEU A 87 6.89 -4.06 2.36
CA LEU A 87 8.29 -4.32 2.73
C LEU A 87 8.49 -3.99 4.22
N GLY A 88 9.71 -4.18 4.74
CA GLY A 88 10.06 -3.78 6.09
C GLY A 88 10.02 -2.27 6.31
N ASN A 89 10.26 -1.87 7.56
CA ASN A 89 10.17 -0.49 8.00
C ASN A 89 11.26 0.39 7.37
N ALA A 90 12.43 -0.19 7.07
CA ALA A 90 13.40 0.33 6.12
C ALA A 90 13.81 -0.81 5.17
N TYR A 91 14.21 -0.49 3.93
CA TYR A 91 14.52 -1.53 2.96
C TYR A 91 15.45 -1.07 1.82
N GLU A 92 16.03 -2.06 1.16
CA GLU A 92 16.70 -1.93 -0.13
C GLU A 92 16.22 -3.02 -1.10
N VAL A 93 16.06 -2.62 -2.36
CA VAL A 93 15.68 -3.50 -3.47
C VAL A 93 16.84 -3.53 -4.46
N TRP A 94 17.38 -4.70 -4.72
CA TRP A 94 18.50 -4.93 -5.61
C TRP A 94 18.11 -5.93 -6.69
N LEU A 95 18.54 -5.71 -7.93
CA LEU A 95 18.41 -6.65 -9.02
C LEU A 95 19.79 -6.89 -9.64
N ASN A 96 20.24 -8.14 -9.70
CA ASN A 96 21.49 -8.52 -10.35
C ASN A 96 22.71 -7.71 -9.84
N GLY A 97 22.69 -7.30 -8.57
CA GLY A 97 23.71 -6.48 -7.92
C GLY A 97 23.55 -4.96 -8.10
N VAL A 98 22.52 -4.50 -8.83
CA VAL A 98 22.21 -3.07 -9.01
C VAL A 98 21.14 -2.64 -8.01
N LEU A 99 21.41 -1.57 -7.26
CA LEU A 99 20.43 -0.98 -6.35
C LEU A 99 19.34 -0.27 -7.15
N LEU A 100 18.10 -0.73 -7.04
CA LEU A 100 16.94 -0.13 -7.70
C LEU A 100 16.25 0.92 -6.82
N GLN A 101 16.11 0.62 -5.52
CA GLN A 101 15.46 1.52 -4.58
C GLN A 101 15.98 1.30 -3.16
N ARG A 102 16.14 2.39 -2.41
CA ARG A 102 16.41 2.37 -0.96
C ARG A 102 15.44 3.34 -0.27
N GLN A 103 14.89 2.93 0.86
CA GLN A 103 14.12 3.79 1.75
C GLN A 103 14.47 3.55 3.21
N GLY A 104 14.63 4.62 3.96
CA GLY A 104 15.03 4.59 5.36
C GLY A 104 16.47 4.17 5.60
N ASP A 105 16.76 3.85 6.86
CA ASP A 105 18.08 3.48 7.35
C ASP A 105 18.04 2.05 7.87
N LEU A 106 18.79 1.13 7.29
CA LEU A 106 18.78 -0.27 7.73
C LEU A 106 19.39 -0.46 9.14
N GLN A 107 20.26 0.45 9.60
CA GLN A 107 21.02 0.30 10.84
C GLN A 107 20.32 0.97 12.04
N ASN A 108 19.64 2.10 11.80
CA ASN A 108 19.02 2.90 12.87
C ASN A 108 17.54 2.54 13.08
N TYR A 109 17.28 1.65 14.05
CA TYR A 109 15.93 1.23 14.45
C TYR A 109 15.07 2.39 14.97
N ASN A 110 13.74 2.23 14.88
CA ASN A 110 12.74 3.23 15.30
C ASN A 110 12.78 4.56 14.54
N GLY A 111 13.37 4.58 13.34
CA GLY A 111 13.22 5.69 12.39
C GLY A 111 11.89 5.63 11.64
N SER A 112 11.83 6.36 10.52
CA SER A 112 10.70 6.35 9.58
C SER A 112 10.27 4.94 9.18
N ASP A 113 8.95 4.79 8.98
CA ASP A 113 8.32 3.52 8.66
C ASP A 113 7.74 3.47 7.26
N PHE A 114 8.55 2.88 6.40
CA PHE A 114 8.27 2.72 4.98
C PHE A 114 7.41 1.46 4.68
N ALA A 115 6.92 0.73 5.70
CA ALA A 115 6.03 -0.41 5.53
C ALA A 115 4.54 -0.01 5.36
N LYS A 116 4.21 1.28 5.56
CA LYS A 116 2.83 1.80 5.55
C LYS A 116 2.22 1.85 4.14
N ALA A 117 3.02 2.13 3.12
CA ALA A 117 2.58 2.22 1.73
C ALA A 117 3.10 1.05 0.85
N PRO A 118 2.34 0.61 -0.17
CA PRO A 118 2.86 -0.28 -1.20
C PRO A 118 3.97 0.40 -2.01
N ARG A 119 4.84 -0.40 -2.64
CA ARG A 119 5.98 0.09 -3.43
C ARG A 119 5.92 -0.37 -4.87
N TYR A 120 6.39 0.50 -5.74
CA TYR A 120 6.51 0.28 -7.17
C TYR A 120 7.89 0.74 -7.64
N VAL A 121 8.53 -0.06 -8.48
CA VAL A 121 9.84 0.24 -9.06
C VAL A 121 9.80 -0.12 -10.55
N VAL A 122 10.21 0.82 -11.39
CA VAL A 122 10.37 0.57 -12.83
C VAL A 122 11.77 0.03 -13.09
N ILE A 123 11.85 -1.05 -13.86
CA ILE A 123 13.11 -1.73 -14.21
C ILE A 123 13.30 -1.63 -15.71
N HIS A 124 14.42 -1.04 -16.12
CA HIS A 124 14.74 -0.88 -17.54
C HIS A 124 15.17 -2.21 -18.19
N PRO A 125 14.85 -2.41 -19.48
CA PRO A 125 15.20 -3.62 -20.24
C PRO A 125 16.65 -4.08 -20.10
N GLY A 126 17.59 -3.13 -20.04
CA GLY A 126 19.03 -3.42 -19.99
C GLY A 126 19.55 -4.05 -18.70
N LEU A 127 18.73 -4.14 -17.63
CA LEU A 127 19.14 -4.79 -16.38
C LEU A 127 18.82 -6.29 -16.33
N TRP A 128 18.00 -6.77 -17.28
CA TRP A 128 17.54 -8.15 -17.30
C TRP A 128 18.61 -9.12 -17.79
N ARG A 129 18.61 -10.30 -17.17
CA ARG A 129 19.40 -11.47 -17.57
C ARG A 129 18.44 -12.65 -17.75
N THR A 130 18.92 -13.76 -18.29
CA THR A 130 18.12 -15.00 -18.33
C THR A 130 17.92 -15.56 -16.93
N HIS A 131 18.96 -15.49 -16.09
CA HIS A 131 18.91 -15.84 -14.68
C HIS A 131 19.06 -14.58 -13.86
N ASN A 132 18.03 -14.24 -13.08
CA ASN A 132 17.99 -13.03 -12.29
C ASN A 132 17.99 -13.37 -10.81
N LEU A 133 18.60 -12.47 -10.03
CA LEU A 133 18.53 -12.49 -8.59
C LEU A 133 17.96 -11.16 -8.12
N LEU A 134 16.75 -11.21 -7.55
CA LEU A 134 16.21 -10.11 -6.79
C LEU A 134 16.61 -10.29 -5.32
N LEU A 135 17.26 -9.28 -4.75
CA LEU A 135 17.68 -9.27 -3.37
C LEU A 135 16.97 -8.14 -2.63
N ILE A 136 16.23 -8.50 -1.59
CA ILE A 136 15.48 -7.56 -0.77
C ILE A 136 16.09 -7.56 0.63
N ARG A 137 16.63 -6.41 1.06
CA ARG A 137 17.07 -6.23 2.45
C ARG A 137 16.00 -5.46 3.19
N ILE A 138 15.66 -5.90 4.40
CA ILE A 138 14.70 -5.20 5.25
C ILE A 138 15.25 -5.04 6.66
N ARG A 139 14.84 -3.95 7.30
CA ARG A 139 14.80 -3.79 8.75
C ARG A 139 13.35 -3.92 9.21
N ALA A 140 13.13 -4.64 10.29
CA ALA A 140 11.83 -4.78 10.94
C ALA A 140 11.91 -4.30 12.39
N ASP A 141 11.03 -3.37 12.73
CA ASP A 141 10.90 -2.79 14.06
C ASP A 141 9.74 -3.46 14.82
N VAL A 142 9.86 -3.53 16.15
CA VAL A 142 8.90 -4.21 17.02
C VAL A 142 7.49 -3.63 16.84
N GLY A 143 6.53 -4.46 16.45
CA GLY A 143 5.11 -4.09 16.37
C GLY A 143 4.76 -3.15 15.22
N ARG A 144 5.70 -2.88 14.31
CA ARG A 144 5.48 -2.05 13.12
C ARG A 144 5.15 -2.86 11.87
N ARG A 145 4.77 -4.14 12.02
CA ARG A 145 4.28 -5.01 10.93
C ARG A 145 5.23 -5.07 9.74
N GLY A 146 6.53 -5.15 10.02
CA GLY A 146 7.56 -5.39 9.02
C GLY A 146 7.45 -6.77 8.38
N GLY A 147 8.23 -7.00 7.33
CA GLY A 147 8.25 -8.26 6.60
C GLY A 147 8.38 -8.06 5.09
N LEU A 148 8.02 -9.09 4.33
CA LEU A 148 8.04 -9.04 2.87
C LEU A 148 6.79 -9.73 2.31
N ALA A 149 5.96 -8.99 1.58
CA ALA A 149 4.86 -9.58 0.84
C ALA A 149 5.35 -10.25 -0.46
N ALA A 150 4.52 -11.10 -1.08
CA ALA A 150 4.80 -11.63 -2.41
C ALA A 150 4.95 -10.49 -3.42
N LEU A 151 5.92 -10.63 -4.31
CA LEU A 151 6.29 -9.58 -5.27
C LEU A 151 5.71 -9.92 -6.62
N HIS A 152 5.26 -8.90 -7.35
CA HIS A 152 4.70 -9.05 -8.68
C HIS A 152 5.62 -8.36 -9.68
N LEU A 153 6.01 -9.07 -10.73
CA LEU A 153 6.94 -8.62 -11.74
C LEU A 153 6.35 -8.89 -13.12
N GLY A 154 6.42 -7.92 -14.02
CA GLY A 154 5.85 -8.04 -15.37
C GLY A 154 5.94 -6.73 -16.12
N PRO A 155 5.37 -6.63 -17.33
CA PRO A 155 5.31 -5.36 -18.06
C PRO A 155 4.68 -4.25 -17.21
N ASP A 156 5.22 -3.04 -17.34
CA ASP A 156 4.75 -1.86 -16.58
C ASP A 156 3.24 -1.66 -16.72
N GLU A 157 2.70 -1.82 -17.93
CA GLU A 157 1.26 -1.67 -18.23
C GLU A 157 0.35 -2.66 -17.50
N GLU A 158 0.87 -3.83 -17.10
CA GLU A 158 0.10 -4.85 -16.36
C GLU A 158 0.28 -4.73 -14.86
N VAL A 159 1.49 -4.39 -14.40
CA VAL A 159 1.82 -4.37 -12.97
C VAL A 159 1.45 -3.02 -12.32
N TYR A 160 1.60 -1.91 -13.04
CA TYR A 160 1.31 -0.58 -12.50
C TYR A 160 -0.16 -0.43 -12.03
N PRO A 161 -1.18 -0.93 -12.75
CA PRO A 161 -2.56 -0.90 -12.27
C PRO A 161 -2.78 -1.64 -10.94
N LEU A 162 -2.04 -2.74 -10.69
CA LEU A 162 -2.11 -3.49 -9.42
C LEU A 162 -1.62 -2.61 -8.26
N TYR A 163 -0.47 -1.96 -8.44
CA TYR A 163 0.06 -1.00 -7.47
C TYR A 163 -0.91 0.16 -7.22
N LEU A 164 -1.43 0.75 -8.31
CA LEU A 164 -2.28 1.92 -8.22
C LEU A 164 -3.59 1.62 -7.47
N HIS A 165 -4.21 0.47 -7.76
CA HIS A 165 -5.41 0.03 -7.04
C HIS A 165 -5.18 -0.04 -5.53
N ASP A 166 -4.09 -0.70 -5.13
CA ASP A 166 -3.72 -0.88 -3.72
C ASP A 166 -3.37 0.45 -3.04
N TYR A 167 -2.64 1.32 -3.74
CA TYR A 167 -2.29 2.64 -3.26
C TYR A 167 -3.53 3.50 -3.03
N LEU A 168 -4.48 3.51 -3.98
CA LEU A 168 -5.71 4.27 -3.87
C LEU A 168 -6.56 3.78 -2.69
N TRP A 169 -6.75 2.47 -2.53
CA TRP A 169 -7.56 1.96 -1.43
C TRP A 169 -6.94 2.25 -0.06
N ARG A 170 -5.62 2.08 0.08
CA ARG A 170 -4.94 2.25 1.39
C ARG A 170 -4.71 3.72 1.74
N SER A 171 -4.24 4.51 0.78
CA SER A 171 -3.85 5.90 1.02
C SER A 171 -5.01 6.87 0.80
N LEU A 172 -5.69 6.79 -0.34
CA LEU A 172 -6.77 7.74 -0.66
C LEU A 172 -8.02 7.48 0.18
N GLY A 173 -8.39 6.21 0.39
CA GLY A 173 -9.51 5.85 1.27
C GLY A 173 -9.36 6.39 2.69
N SER A 174 -8.17 6.21 3.28
CA SER A 174 -7.87 6.73 4.62
C SER A 174 -7.86 8.27 4.65
N LEU A 175 -7.36 8.94 3.61
CA LEU A 175 -7.37 10.40 3.51
C LEU A 175 -8.81 10.95 3.48
N VAL A 176 -9.70 10.32 2.72
CA VAL A 176 -11.12 10.72 2.66
C VAL A 176 -11.76 10.60 4.04
N ILE A 177 -11.51 9.51 4.77
CA ILE A 177 -12.01 9.32 6.14
C ILE A 177 -11.50 10.44 7.06
N VAL A 178 -10.21 10.77 7.00
CA VAL A 178 -9.63 11.85 7.80
C VAL A 178 -10.31 13.18 7.49
N ILE A 179 -10.49 13.53 6.22
CA ILE A 179 -11.14 14.80 5.81
C ILE A 179 -12.58 14.84 6.33
N VAL A 180 -13.35 13.77 6.14
CA VAL A 180 -14.75 13.71 6.59
C VAL A 180 -14.85 13.82 8.11
N SER A 181 -14.01 13.08 8.86
CA SER A 181 -13.98 13.18 10.33
C SER A 181 -13.56 14.56 10.83
N LEU A 182 -12.60 15.22 10.16
CA LEU A 182 -12.23 16.60 10.50
C LEU A 182 -13.39 17.58 10.24
N LEU A 183 -14.15 17.40 9.16
CA LEU A 183 -15.33 18.23 8.87
C LEU A 183 -16.42 18.02 9.92
N ILE A 184 -16.76 16.76 10.25
CA ILE A 184 -17.77 16.44 11.27
C ILE A 184 -17.34 16.98 12.64
N GLY A 185 -16.10 16.71 13.03
CA GLY A 185 -15.54 17.18 14.30
C GLY A 185 -15.50 18.71 14.37
N GLY A 186 -15.09 19.37 13.29
CA GLY A 186 -15.07 20.82 13.17
C GLY A 186 -16.47 21.44 13.27
N VAL A 187 -17.47 20.86 12.60
CA VAL A 187 -18.86 21.31 12.70
C VAL A 187 -19.39 21.12 14.12
N ALA A 188 -19.14 19.97 14.76
CA ALA A 188 -19.53 19.74 16.15
C ALA A 188 -18.86 20.73 17.12
N MET A 189 -17.59 21.05 16.92
CA MET A 189 -16.88 22.08 17.68
C MET A 189 -17.46 23.48 17.45
N ALA A 190 -17.78 23.83 16.21
CA ALA A 190 -18.42 25.10 15.88
C ALA A 190 -19.81 25.21 16.54
N LEU A 191 -20.62 24.15 16.49
CA LEU A 191 -21.92 24.10 17.16
C LEU A 191 -21.76 24.24 18.68
N TRP A 192 -20.82 23.53 19.30
CA TRP A 192 -20.56 23.69 20.74
C TRP A 192 -20.14 25.12 21.10
N ALA A 193 -19.29 25.75 20.29
CA ALA A 193 -18.77 27.09 20.55
C ALA A 193 -19.84 28.18 20.37
N THR A 194 -20.73 28.01 19.39
CA THR A 194 -21.70 29.02 18.96
C THR A 194 -23.10 28.83 19.53
N GLN A 195 -23.55 27.58 19.74
CA GLN A 195 -24.87 27.27 20.27
C GLN A 195 -24.85 27.28 21.80
N VAL A 196 -25.33 28.39 22.34
CA VAL A 196 -25.58 28.53 23.78
C VAL A 196 -27.09 28.44 23.98
N ASN A 197 -27.53 27.44 24.74
CA ASN A 197 -28.94 27.31 25.07
C ASN A 197 -29.30 28.35 26.14
N VAL A 198 -30.23 29.24 25.80
CA VAL A 198 -30.75 30.33 26.66
C VAL A 198 -32.20 30.04 27.08
N SER A 199 -32.74 28.86 26.78
CA SER A 199 -34.17 28.55 26.97
C SER A 199 -34.60 28.34 28.43
N VAL A 200 -33.67 28.33 29.39
CA VAL A 200 -33.95 28.17 30.82
C VAL A 200 -33.32 29.34 31.57
N ALA A 201 -34.12 30.03 32.40
CA ALA A 201 -33.82 31.32 33.03
C ALA A 201 -32.61 31.34 33.99
N GLU A 202 -31.90 30.23 34.18
CA GLU A 202 -30.73 30.18 35.05
C GLU A 202 -29.53 29.58 34.32
N ARG A 203 -28.75 30.50 33.77
CA ARG A 203 -27.41 30.35 33.14
C ARG A 203 -27.41 29.80 31.71
N PRO A 204 -26.83 30.55 30.76
CA PRO A 204 -26.59 30.04 29.41
C PRO A 204 -25.74 28.76 29.47
N ARG A 205 -26.24 27.66 28.90
CA ARG A 205 -25.56 26.36 28.94
C ARG A 205 -25.32 25.84 27.53
N ARG A 206 -24.09 25.38 27.26
CA ARG A 206 -23.72 24.68 26.04
C ARG A 206 -24.02 23.19 26.20
N ASP A 207 -24.44 22.55 25.12
CA ASP A 207 -24.64 21.10 25.11
C ASP A 207 -23.29 20.38 25.01
N ALA A 208 -22.96 19.61 26.04
CA ALA A 208 -21.69 18.87 26.12
C ALA A 208 -21.60 17.76 25.06
N LEU A 209 -22.72 17.30 24.49
CA LEU A 209 -22.73 16.28 23.46
C LEU A 209 -21.90 16.71 22.23
N TYR A 210 -22.06 17.96 21.79
CA TYR A 210 -21.28 18.51 20.68
C TYR A 210 -19.77 18.60 21.00
N LEU A 211 -19.42 18.86 22.27
CA LEU A 211 -18.03 18.86 22.72
C LEU A 211 -17.41 17.46 22.63
N TYR A 212 -18.10 16.46 23.19
CA TYR A 212 -17.58 15.10 23.18
C TYR A 212 -17.54 14.52 21.78
N ALA A 213 -18.56 14.75 20.96
CA ALA A 213 -18.58 14.32 19.56
C ALA A 213 -17.43 14.94 18.75
N GLY A 214 -17.20 16.25 18.89
CA GLY A 214 -16.11 16.92 18.18
C GLY A 214 -14.74 16.45 18.61
N LEU A 215 -14.49 16.31 19.91
CA LEU A 215 -13.21 15.79 20.41
C LEU A 215 -12.97 14.34 19.98
N ALA A 216 -14.00 13.49 20.05
CA ALA A 216 -13.88 12.10 19.63
C ALA A 216 -13.53 11.97 18.14
N GLU A 217 -14.21 12.72 17.26
CA GLU A 217 -13.95 12.71 15.83
C GLU A 217 -12.57 13.29 15.48
N LEU A 218 -12.12 14.34 16.16
CA LEU A 218 -10.79 14.90 15.94
C LEU A 218 -9.68 13.92 16.38
N CYS A 219 -9.86 13.26 17.54
CA CYS A 219 -8.94 12.21 17.99
C CYS A 219 -8.93 11.01 17.03
N TRP A 220 -10.09 10.62 16.50
CA TRP A 220 -10.21 9.55 15.50
C TRP A 220 -9.51 9.93 14.19
N ALA A 221 -9.73 11.14 13.68
CA ALA A 221 -9.06 11.65 12.49
C ALA A 221 -7.54 11.64 12.65
N ALA A 222 -7.02 12.04 13.81
CA ALA A 222 -5.59 11.99 14.11
C ALA A 222 -5.06 10.54 14.13
N ALA A 223 -5.80 9.62 14.74
CA ALA A 223 -5.42 8.21 14.79
C ALA A 223 -5.37 7.56 13.40
N VAL A 224 -6.38 7.82 12.55
CA VAL A 224 -6.41 7.33 11.16
C VAL A 224 -5.32 8.01 10.31
N GLY A 225 -5.12 9.32 10.48
CA GLY A 225 -4.10 10.08 9.77
C GLY A 225 -2.67 9.60 10.02
N ASN A 226 -2.38 9.09 11.22
CA ASN A 226 -1.07 8.50 11.54
C ASN A 226 -0.73 7.26 10.69
N ALA A 227 -1.72 6.58 10.10
CA ALA A 227 -1.49 5.48 9.17
C ALA A 227 -0.95 5.94 7.80
N LEU A 228 -1.11 7.22 7.47
CA LEU A 228 -0.67 7.80 6.19
C LEU A 228 0.76 8.37 6.22
N ILE A 229 1.27 8.69 7.41
CA ILE A 229 2.56 9.38 7.58
C ILE A 229 3.66 8.34 7.82
N GLU A 230 4.72 8.35 7.02
CA GLU A 230 5.90 7.47 7.18
C GLU A 230 6.89 8.05 8.21
N ASN A 231 6.39 8.26 9.44
CA ASN A 231 7.15 8.73 10.60
C ASN A 231 7.73 7.59 11.46
#